data_AF-A0A8S2X6S8-F1
#
_entry.id   AF-A0A8S2X6S8-F1
#
_cell.length_a   1.000
_cell.length_b   1.000
_cell.length_c   1.000
_cell.angle_alpha   90.00
_cell.angle_beta   90.00
_cell.angle_gamma   90.00
#
_symmetry.space_group_name_H-M   'P 1'
#
loop_
_entity.id
_entity.type
_entity.pdbx_description
1 polymer ?
#
loop_
_entity_poly.entity_id
_entity_poly.type
_entity_poly.pdbx_seq_one_letter_code
_entity_poly.pdbx_strand_id
1 'polypeptide(L)'
;HFIILFRDSRLQFRGVYAFIPNTASDSPTRIERLYGQGPREITESMVETFYKYNNGSKKCTQVPTKSFSVQCDAITILNNYW
;
A
#
# COMPACT_ATOMS: atom_id res chain seq x y z
N HIS A 1 -4.93 8.50 -6.36
CA HIS A 1 -4.42 7.14 -6.64
C HIS A 1 -4.85 6.23 -5.51
N PHE A 2 -5.31 5.01 -5.80
CA PHE A 2 -5.78 4.07 -4.78
C PHE A 2 -4.78 2.92 -4.61
N ILE A 3 -4.64 2.44 -3.38
CA ILE A 3 -3.77 1.31 -3.03
C ILE A 3 -4.59 0.28 -2.26
N ILE A 4 -4.45 -0.99 -2.63
CA ILE A 4 -5.05 -2.11 -1.89
C ILE A 4 -4.12 -2.55 -0.76
N LEU A 5 -4.66 -2.74 0.43
CA LEU A 5 -3.96 -3.39 1.53
C LEU A 5 -4.27 -4.89 1.50
N PHE A 6 -3.23 -5.71 1.43
CA PHE A 6 -3.29 -7.15 1.64
C PHE A 6 -2.81 -7.51 3.05
N ARG A 7 -3.29 -8.65 3.59
CA ARG A 7 -2.86 -9.15 4.89
C ARG A 7 -1.39 -9.55 4.94
N ASP A 8 -0.97 -10.24 3.89
CA ASP A 8 0.31 -10.92 3.75
C ASP A 8 0.50 -11.35 2.28
N SER A 9 1.54 -12.17 2.02
CA SER A 9 1.89 -12.69 0.70
C SER A 9 0.83 -13.57 0.02
N ARG A 10 -0.22 -13.99 0.73
CA ARG A 10 -1.39 -14.70 0.16
C ARG A 10 -2.38 -13.75 -0.50
N LEU A 11 -2.10 -12.44 -0.50
CA LEU A 11 -2.88 -11.41 -1.19
C LEU A 11 -4.35 -11.34 -0.73
N GLN A 12 -4.60 -11.62 0.55
CA GLN A 12 -5.93 -11.51 1.13
C GLN A 12 -6.30 -10.04 1.34
N PHE A 13 -7.37 -9.57 0.69
CA PHE A 13 -7.85 -8.20 0.81
C PHE A 13 -8.12 -7.79 2.26
N ARG A 14 -7.72 -6.57 2.62
CA ARG A 14 -7.99 -5.96 3.93
C ARG A 14 -8.58 -4.57 3.83
N GLY A 15 -8.11 -3.74 2.91
CA GLY A 15 -8.66 -2.40 2.76
C GLY A 15 -8.28 -1.69 1.47
N VAL A 16 -8.92 -0.55 1.26
CA VAL A 16 -8.63 0.39 0.17
C VAL A 16 -8.16 1.70 0.79
N TYR A 17 -7.06 2.22 0.27
CA TYR A 17 -6.42 3.43 0.77
C TYR A 17 -6.25 4.46 -0.35
N ALA A 18 -6.34 5.74 0.00
CA ALA A 18 -6.00 6.86 -0.88
C ALA A 18 -4.52 7.22 -0.70
N PHE A 19 -3.78 7.34 -1.80
CA PHE A 19 -2.44 7.88 -1.80
C PHE A 19 -2.44 9.39 -1.58
N ILE A 20 -1.74 9.83 -0.54
CA ILE A 20 -1.58 11.25 -0.19
C ILE A 20 -0.12 11.63 -0.48
N PRO A 21 0.15 12.29 -1.63
CA PRO A 21 1.50 12.73 -1.96
C PRO A 21 1.97 13.78 -0.97
N ASN A 22 3.29 13.85 -0.76
CA ASN A 22 3.87 14.97 -0.05
C ASN A 22 3.61 16.28 -0.82
N THR A 23 2.78 17.15 -0.27
CA THR A 23 2.48 18.48 -0.82
C THR A 23 3.08 19.63 -0.01
N ALA A 24 3.70 19.37 1.16
CA ALA A 24 4.23 20.39 2.06
C ALA A 24 5.52 19.91 2.73
N SER A 25 6.48 20.82 2.94
CA SER A 25 7.88 20.52 3.28
C SER A 25 8.13 19.55 4.45
N ASP A 26 7.18 19.40 5.39
CA ASP A 26 7.35 18.57 6.60
C ASP A 26 6.41 17.34 6.71
N SER A 27 5.59 17.04 5.70
CA SER A 27 4.67 15.88 5.79
C SER A 27 5.20 14.67 5.00
N PRO A 28 5.40 13.50 5.64
CA PRO A 28 5.80 12.31 4.91
C PRO A 28 4.69 11.84 3.97
N THR A 29 5.11 11.25 2.85
CA THR A 29 4.20 10.53 1.94
C THR A 29 3.52 9.38 2.69
N ARG A 30 2.21 9.28 2.55
CA ARG A 30 1.40 8.31 3.30
C ARG A 30 0.18 7.90 2.49
N ILE A 31 -0.52 6.88 2.99
CA ILE A 31 -1.84 6.51 2.47
C ILE A 31 -2.87 6.49 3.59
N GLU A 32 -4.09 6.91 3.29
CA GLU A 32 -5.19 7.01 4.25
C GLU A 32 -6.32 6.02 3.92
N ARG A 33 -6.84 5.35 4.94
CA ARG A 33 -7.86 4.31 4.76
C ARG A 33 -9.19 4.91 4.31
N LEU A 34 -9.70 4.43 3.19
CA LEU A 34 -11.06 4.75 2.71
C LEU A 34 -12.06 3.68 3.16
N TYR A 35 -11.66 2.41 3.13
CA TYR A 35 -12.54 1.29 3.45
C TYR A 35 -11.75 0.07 3.94
N GLY A 36 -12.40 -0.78 4.73
CA GLY A 36 -11.87 -2.07 5.18
C GLY A 36 -11.20 -2.02 6.56
N GLN A 37 -10.34 -2.99 6.82
CA GLN A 37 -9.64 -3.22 8.08
C GLN A 37 -8.14 -2.91 7.94
N GLY A 38 -7.55 -2.33 8.98
CA GLY A 38 -6.16 -1.90 9.03
C GLY A 38 -6.02 -0.50 9.65
N PRO A 39 -4.78 -0.01 9.84
CA PRO A 39 -4.50 1.33 10.37
C PRO A 39 -5.22 2.44 9.61
N ARG A 40 -5.53 3.55 10.29
CA ARG A 40 -6.15 4.71 9.64
C ARG A 40 -5.23 5.33 8.58
N GLU A 41 -3.93 5.35 8.86
CA GLU A 41 -2.90 5.89 7.99
C GLU A 41 -1.72 4.89 7.96
N ILE A 42 -1.05 4.78 6.81
CA ILE A 42 0.11 3.93 6.62
C ILE A 42 1.21 4.77 5.96
N THR A 43 2.38 4.85 6.62
CA THR A 43 3.60 5.46 6.10
C THR A 43 4.51 4.42 5.46
N GLU A 44 5.53 4.85 4.71
CA GLU A 44 6.48 3.93 4.05
C GLU A 44 7.21 3.01 5.03
N SER A 45 7.49 3.48 6.25
CA SER A 45 8.16 2.67 7.29
C SER A 45 7.30 1.53 7.84
N MET A 46 5.99 1.56 7.60
CA MET A 46 5.07 0.48 7.99
C MET A 46 4.93 -0.59 6.90
N VAL A 47 5.30 -0.28 5.66
CA VAL A 47 5.14 -1.18 4.51
C VAL A 47 6.18 -2.28 4.53
N GLU A 48 5.73 -3.51 4.37
CA GLU A 48 6.61 -4.67 4.24
C GLU A 48 6.91 -4.98 2.76
N THR A 49 5.87 -5.02 1.92
CA THR A 49 6.01 -5.35 0.50
C THR A 49 5.11 -4.48 -0.36
N PHE A 50 5.64 -4.03 -1.50
CA PHE A 50 4.89 -3.33 -2.54
C PHE A 50 4.58 -4.28 -3.70
N TYR A 51 3.40 -4.11 -4.30
CA TYR A 51 2.91 -4.93 -5.40
C TYR A 51 2.40 -4.08 -6.56
N LYS A 52 2.57 -4.62 -7.77
CA LYS A 52 1.96 -4.12 -9.00
C LYS A 52 1.02 -5.18 -9.56
N TYR A 53 -0.15 -4.75 -10.01
CA TYR A 53 -1.11 -5.59 -10.70
C TYR A 53 -0.83 -5.61 -12.20
N ASN A 54 -0.68 -6.82 -12.75
CA ASN A 54 -0.56 -7.02 -14.18
C ASN A 54 -1.92 -7.42 -14.77
N ASN A 55 -2.44 -6.59 -15.67
CA ASN A 55 -3.75 -6.83 -16.28
C ASN A 55 -3.79 -8.06 -17.18
N GLY A 56 -2.69 -8.36 -17.90
CA GLY A 56 -2.60 -9.51 -18.80
C GLY A 56 -2.62 -10.84 -18.05
N SER A 57 -1.78 -10.97 -17.02
CA SER A 57 -1.71 -12.20 -16.22
C SER A 57 -2.73 -12.26 -15.09
N LYS A 58 -3.45 -11.15 -14.81
CA LYS A 58 -4.39 -10.97 -13.70
C LYS A 58 -3.77 -11.33 -12.34
N LYS A 59 -2.51 -10.93 -12.13
CA LYS A 59 -1.74 -11.25 -10.92
C LYS A 59 -1.10 -10.01 -10.35
N CYS A 60 -1.04 -9.96 -9.01
CA CYS A 60 -0.17 -9.04 -8.30
C CYS A 60 1.22 -9.65 -8.16
N THR A 61 2.24 -8.89 -8.51
CA THR A 61 3.64 -9.27 -8.38
C THR A 61 4.37 -8.25 -7.53
N GLN A 62 5.27 -8.73 -6.66
CA GLN A 62 6.12 -7.86 -5.85
C GLN A 62 7.00 -6.97 -6.74
N VAL A 63 7.20 -5.73 -6.31
CA VAL A 63 8.12 -4.78 -6.95
C VAL A 63 9.25 -4.41 -5.98
N PRO A 64 10.50 -4.28 -6.47
CA PRO A 64 11.66 -3.97 -5.64
C PRO A 64 11.75 -2.46 -5.35
N THR A 65 10.74 -1.90 -4.68
CA THR A 65 10.72 -0.49 -4.24
C THR A 65 10.50 -0.41 -2.73
N LYS A 66 10.93 0.70 -2.14
CA LYS A 66 10.69 1.04 -0.72
C LYS A 66 9.81 2.29 -0.55
N SER A 67 9.40 2.91 -1.65
CA SER A 67 8.64 4.14 -1.63
C SER A 67 7.33 4.00 -2.39
N PHE A 68 6.31 4.72 -1.91
CA PHE A 68 5.05 4.82 -2.62
C PHE A 68 5.26 5.49 -3.97
N SER A 69 4.62 4.95 -5.00
CA SER A 69 4.58 5.56 -6.32
C SER A 69 3.24 5.27 -6.98
N VAL A 70 2.89 6.06 -7.98
CA VAL A 70 1.67 5.85 -8.79
C VAL A 70 1.69 4.50 -9.53
N GLN A 71 2.85 3.86 -9.64
CA GLN A 71 2.99 2.53 -10.26
C GLN A 71 2.69 1.37 -9.30
N CYS A 72 2.49 1.65 -8.01
CA CYS A 72 2.15 0.64 -7.01
C CYS A 72 0.63 0.52 -6.87
N ASP A 73 0.12 -0.70 -6.97
CA ASP A 73 -1.33 -0.97 -6.89
C ASP A 73 -1.74 -1.54 -5.53
N ALA A 74 -0.81 -2.18 -4.81
CA ALA A 74 -1.11 -2.79 -3.51
C ALA A 74 0.11 -2.91 -2.60
N ILE A 75 -0.13 -3.11 -1.30
CA ILE A 75 0.92 -3.29 -0.29
C ILE A 75 0.55 -4.37 0.74
N THR A 76 1.54 -4.85 1.48
CA THR A 76 1.38 -5.44 2.83
C THR A 76 2.10 -4.55 3.86
N ILE A 77 1.71 -4.66 5.13
CA ILE A 77 2.37 -3.95 6.23
C ILE A 77 3.03 -4.94 7.19
N LEU A 78 4.04 -4.47 7.92
CA LEU A 78 4.73 -5.26 8.94
C LEU A 78 3.74 -5.76 10.00
N ASN A 79 3.98 -6.97 10.51
CA ASN A 79 2.98 -7.68 11.30
C ASN A 79 2.62 -6.97 12.62
N ASN A 80 3.51 -6.14 13.16
CA ASN A 80 3.31 -5.37 14.39
C ASN A 80 2.33 -4.18 14.24
N TYR A 81 1.88 -3.86 13.02
CA TYR A 81 0.90 -2.80 12.75
C TYR A 81 -0.52 -3.31 12.45
N TRP A 82 -0.77 -4.62 12.59
CA TRP A 82 -2.13 -5.19 12.56
C TRP A 82 -2.76 -5.17 13.95
#